data_AF-A0A1F8USG8-F1
#
_entry.id   AF-A0A1F8USG8-F1
#
_cell.length_a   1.000
_cell.length_b   1.000
_cell.length_c   1.000
_cell.angle_alpha   90.00
_cell.angle_beta   90.00
_cell.angle_gamma   90.00
#
_symmetry.space_group_name_H-M   'P 1'
#
loop_
_entity.id
_entity.type
_entity.pdbx_description
1 polymer ?
#
loop_
_entity_poly.entity_id
_entity_poly.type
_entity_poly.pdbx_seq_one_letter_code
_entity_poly.pdbx_strand_id
1 'polypeptide(L)'
;MNSRSIGICIEGCYEDYAKQTEKEVPKAQLDTLVELTKYLMQTYNIASTNVKRHCDFASYKKCPGNYFTWDGFKSRLVVVEQPKEKTWQEQGLETLVAKGIISEPTHWKSKWEEPATVKDMIGILAKIVR
;
A
#
# COMPACT_ATOMS: atom_id res chain seq x y z
N MET A 1 7.93 15.65 13.10
CA MET A 1 7.82 14.44 12.26
C MET A 1 9.15 13.77 11.95
N ASN A 2 10.30 14.43 12.17
CA ASN A 2 11.63 13.95 11.75
C ASN A 2 12.04 12.54 12.24
N SER A 3 11.52 12.06 13.37
CA SER A 3 11.85 10.72 13.91
C SER A 3 10.98 9.59 13.36
N ARG A 4 9.91 9.90 12.60
CA ARG A 4 8.90 8.93 12.12
C ARG A 4 8.53 9.12 10.65
N SER A 5 9.37 9.83 9.89
CA SER A 5 9.12 10.14 8.48
C SER A 5 10.38 9.97 7.65
N ILE A 6 10.21 9.62 6.39
CA ILE A 6 11.28 9.70 5.38
C ILE A 6 11.05 11.00 4.60
N GLY A 7 12.05 11.89 4.63
CA GLY A 7 12.01 13.13 3.86
C GLY A 7 12.66 12.94 2.49
N ILE A 8 11.97 13.36 1.43
CA ILE A 8 12.52 13.42 0.07
C ILE A 8 12.61 14.89 -0.33
N CYS A 9 13.79 15.32 -0.74
CA CYS A 9 14.02 16.64 -1.32
C CYS A 9 14.17 16.49 -2.83
N ILE A 10 13.43 17.29 -3.58
CA ILE A 10 13.66 17.49 -5.02
C ILE A 10 14.43 18.79 -5.19
N GLU A 11 15.36 18.81 -6.13
CA GLU A 11 16.14 20.00 -6.45
C GLU A 11 15.26 20.98 -7.23
N GLY A 12 15.37 22.26 -6.89
CA GLY A 12 14.70 23.37 -7.56
C GLY A 12 13.84 24.23 -6.64
N CYS A 13 13.44 25.41 -7.13
CA CYS A 13 12.59 26.34 -6.39
C CYS A 13 11.24 26.55 -7.09
N TYR A 14 10.27 25.71 -6.74
CA TYR A 14 8.92 25.71 -7.32
C TYR A 14 7.94 26.64 -6.60
N GLU A 15 8.44 27.76 -6.06
CA GLU A 15 7.69 28.76 -5.32
C GLU A 15 7.96 30.14 -5.92
N ASP A 16 7.06 31.10 -5.69
CA ASP A 16 7.28 32.49 -6.10
C ASP A 16 8.37 33.13 -5.23
N TYR A 17 9.62 32.98 -5.66
CA TYR A 17 10.81 33.57 -5.07
C TYR A 17 11.46 34.45 -6.13
N ALA A 18 11.44 35.76 -5.90
CA ALA A 18 11.64 36.84 -6.87
C ALA A 18 12.68 36.64 -7.99
N LYS A 19 13.77 35.90 -7.75
CA LYS A 19 14.85 35.69 -8.73
C LYS A 19 15.16 34.23 -9.08
N GLN A 20 14.44 33.26 -8.53
CA GLN A 20 14.83 31.84 -8.61
C GLN A 20 13.64 30.89 -8.83
N THR A 21 12.50 31.37 -9.31
CA THR A 21 11.33 30.50 -9.56
C THR A 21 11.51 29.62 -10.79
N GLU A 22 11.42 28.32 -10.57
CA GLU A 22 11.22 27.30 -11.59
C GLU A 22 9.73 26.95 -11.64
N LYS A 23 9.10 27.08 -12.81
CA LYS A 23 7.65 26.83 -12.96
C LYS A 23 7.30 25.39 -13.28
N GLU A 24 8.30 24.58 -13.61
CA GLU A 24 8.11 23.20 -14.04
C GLU A 24 9.19 22.31 -13.43
N VAL A 25 8.76 21.17 -12.87
CA VAL A 25 9.67 20.13 -12.40
C VAL A 25 10.16 19.34 -13.62
N PRO A 26 11.48 19.15 -13.80
CA PRO A 26 11.99 18.30 -14.88
C PRO A 26 11.35 16.91 -14.85
N LYS A 27 10.88 16.44 -16.01
CA LYS A 27 10.15 15.16 -16.11
C LYS A 27 10.91 13.98 -15.50
N ALA A 28 12.22 13.89 -15.77
CA ALA A 28 13.07 12.83 -15.21
C ALA A 28 13.10 12.85 -13.67
N GLN A 29 13.14 14.04 -13.06
CA GLN A 29 13.10 14.20 -11.61
C GLN A 29 11.72 13.80 -11.05
N LEU A 30 10.63 14.20 -11.70
CA LEU A 30 9.28 13.82 -11.27
C LEU A 30 9.03 12.31 -11.41
N ASP A 31 9.52 11.68 -12.48
CA ASP A 31 9.42 10.23 -12.69
C ASP A 31 10.20 9.45 -11.64
N THR A 32 11.45 9.86 -11.38
CA THR A 32 12.30 9.27 -10.33
C THR A 32 11.68 9.42 -8.95
N LEU A 33 11.09 10.59 -8.65
CA LEU A 33 10.37 10.83 -7.39
C LEU A 33 9.21 9.85 -7.22
N VAL A 34 8.43 9.60 -8.29
CA VAL A 34 7.30 8.66 -8.25
C VAL A 34 7.79 7.23 -8.02
N GLU A 35 8.83 6.80 -8.72
CA GLU A 35 9.42 5.46 -8.56
C GLU A 35 9.96 5.25 -7.14
N LEU A 36 10.76 6.19 -6.64
CA LEU A 36 11.31 6.15 -5.29
C LEU A 36 10.19 6.14 -4.24
N THR A 37 9.17 6.98 -4.41
CA THR A 37 8.06 7.04 -3.47
C THR A 37 7.29 5.72 -3.43
N LYS A 38 7.00 5.10 -4.59
CA LYS A 38 6.36 3.78 -4.65
C LYS A 38 7.19 2.70 -3.98
N TYR A 39 8.51 2.68 -4.25
CA TYR A 39 9.42 1.75 -3.62
C TYR A 39 9.41 1.85 -2.09
N LEU A 40 9.50 3.08 -1.55
CA LEU A 40 9.47 3.31 -0.11
C LEU A 40 8.10 2.97 0.50
N MET A 41 7.01 3.28 -0.21
CA MET A 41 5.66 2.90 0.20
C MET A 41 5.51 1.39 0.34
N GLN A 42 6.00 0.63 -0.65
CA GLN A 42 5.96 -0.83 -0.61
C GLN A 42 6.87 -1.40 0.48
N THR A 43 8.10 -0.91 0.57
CA THR A 43 9.13 -1.40 1.51
C THR A 43 8.71 -1.22 2.97
N TYR A 44 8.07 -0.09 3.30
CA TYR A 44 7.71 0.25 4.68
C TYR A 44 6.19 0.20 4.94
N ASN A 45 5.42 -0.37 4.01
CA ASN A 45 3.96 -0.46 4.10
C ASN A 45 3.27 0.90 4.40
N ILE A 46 3.72 1.96 3.71
CA ILE A 46 3.19 3.31 3.89
C ILE A 46 2.03 3.51 2.91
N ALA A 47 0.82 3.71 3.45
CA ALA A 47 -0.35 4.05 2.65
C ALA A 47 -0.12 5.36 1.87
N SER A 48 -0.65 5.44 0.65
CA SER A 48 -0.52 6.64 -0.19
C SER A 48 -1.07 7.91 0.50
N THR A 49 -2.07 7.76 1.37
CA THR A 49 -2.66 8.83 2.21
C THR A 49 -1.66 9.46 3.19
N ASN A 50 -0.59 8.75 3.53
CA ASN A 50 0.50 9.20 4.39
C ASN A 50 1.67 9.85 3.62
N VAL A 51 1.57 9.97 2.30
CA VAL A 51 2.45 10.85 1.51
C VAL A 51 1.93 12.28 1.62
N LYS A 52 2.70 13.13 2.31
CA LYS A 52 2.34 14.51 2.70
C LYS A 52 3.42 15.49 2.26
N ARG A 53 3.04 16.76 2.10
CA ARG A 53 3.95 17.87 1.82
C ARG A 53 4.64 18.34 3.11
N HIS A 54 5.76 19.05 2.97
CA HIS A 54 6.40 19.67 4.14
C HIS A 54 5.49 20.73 4.78
N CYS A 55 4.78 21.51 3.96
CA CYS A 55 3.80 22.49 4.43
C CYS A 55 2.59 21.88 5.17
N ASP A 56 2.29 20.58 4.97
CA ASP A 56 1.25 19.89 5.73
C ASP A 56 1.67 19.62 7.20
N PHE A 57 2.97 19.67 7.50
CA PHE A 57 3.51 19.47 8.86
C PHE A 57 3.99 20.77 9.51
N ALA A 58 4.40 21.74 8.70
CA ALA A 58 4.93 23.02 9.15
C ALA A 58 4.38 24.13 8.25
N SER A 59 3.36 24.84 8.72
CA SER A 59 2.64 25.86 7.95
C SER A 59 3.50 27.04 7.49
N TYR A 60 4.62 27.31 8.16
CA TYR A 60 5.59 28.34 7.77
C TYR A 60 6.54 27.88 6.65
N LYS A 61 6.48 26.62 6.23
CA LYS A 61 7.20 26.10 5.06
C LYS A 61 6.29 26.10 3.84
N LYS A 62 6.86 26.38 2.68
CA LYS A 62 6.13 26.41 1.41
C LYS A 62 6.35 25.16 0.55
N CYS A 63 7.38 24.37 0.84
CA CYS A 63 7.74 23.21 0.01
C CYS A 63 6.61 22.16 -0.02
N PRO A 64 6.31 21.58 -1.20
CA PRO A 64 7.14 21.60 -2.41
C PRO A 64 6.99 22.85 -3.30
N GLY A 65 6.16 23.82 -2.93
CA GLY A 65 5.96 25.08 -3.65
C GLY A 65 4.71 25.05 -4.55
N ASN A 66 4.23 26.24 -4.92
CA ASN A 66 3.00 26.42 -5.72
C ASN A 66 3.07 25.82 -7.14
N TYR A 67 4.26 25.74 -7.74
CA TYR A 67 4.44 25.20 -9.09
C TYR A 67 4.72 23.69 -9.10
N PHE A 68 4.86 23.06 -7.92
CA PHE A 68 4.91 21.60 -7.85
C PHE A 68 3.51 21.04 -8.07
N THR A 69 3.35 20.16 -9.06
CA THR A 69 2.07 19.55 -9.44
C THR A 69 1.66 18.44 -8.47
N TRP A 70 1.32 18.81 -7.22
CA TRP A 70 1.04 17.87 -6.13
C TRP A 70 -0.04 16.85 -6.46
N ASP A 71 -1.15 17.28 -7.04
CA ASP A 71 -2.25 16.37 -7.39
C ASP A 71 -1.86 15.43 -8.54
N GLY A 72 -1.07 15.93 -9.50
CA GLY A 72 -0.49 15.12 -10.58
C GLY A 72 0.52 14.09 -10.06
N PHE A 73 1.32 14.46 -9.07
CA PHE A 73 2.20 13.52 -8.37
C PHE A 73 1.39 12.47 -7.60
N LYS A 74 0.40 12.90 -6.81
CA LYS A 74 -0.43 12.01 -5.97
C LYS A 74 -1.25 11.01 -6.79
N SER A 75 -1.79 11.42 -7.94
CA SER A 75 -2.54 10.51 -8.82
C SER A 75 -1.66 9.37 -9.34
N ARG A 76 -0.37 9.64 -9.58
CA ARG A 76 0.62 8.63 -10.00
C ARG A 76 1.02 7.64 -8.89
N LEU A 77 0.75 7.98 -7.62
CA LEU A 77 1.01 7.13 -6.45
C LEU A 77 -0.15 6.23 -6.06
N VAL A 78 -1.34 6.42 -6.65
CA VAL A 78 -2.46 5.51 -6.43
C VAL A 78 -2.10 4.19 -7.09
N VAL A 79 -1.53 3.30 -6.29
CA VAL A 79 -1.44 1.89 -6.62
C VAL A 79 -2.87 1.40 -6.53
N VAL A 80 -3.45 0.99 -7.67
CA VAL A 80 -4.65 0.15 -7.68
C VAL A 80 -4.34 -0.96 -6.68
N GLU A 81 -5.11 -1.11 -5.61
CA GLU A 81 -4.94 -2.23 -4.68
C GLU A 81 -4.87 -3.49 -5.52
N GLN A 82 -3.66 -4.05 -5.65
CA GLN A 82 -3.54 -5.38 -6.23
C GLN A 82 -4.21 -6.26 -5.19
N PRO A 83 -5.26 -7.01 -5.56
CA PRO A 83 -5.90 -7.90 -4.61
C PRO A 83 -4.80 -8.76 -4.00
N LYS A 84 -4.68 -8.70 -2.66
CA LYS A 84 -3.73 -9.52 -1.91
C LYS A 84 -3.86 -10.94 -2.45
N GLU A 85 -2.78 -11.46 -3.01
CA GLU A 85 -2.79 -12.78 -3.61
C GLU A 85 -3.31 -13.77 -2.56
N LYS A 86 -4.35 -14.53 -2.90
CA LYS A 86 -4.99 -15.42 -1.93
C LYS A 86 -3.95 -16.40 -1.43
N THR A 87 -3.85 -16.52 -0.11
CA THR A 87 -2.97 -17.50 0.52
C THR A 87 -3.37 -18.93 0.11
N TRP A 88 -2.44 -19.88 0.17
CA TRP A 88 -2.74 -21.29 -0.18
C TRP A 88 -3.86 -21.86 0.71
N GLN A 89 -3.97 -21.39 1.95
CA GLN A 89 -5.05 -21.77 2.85
C GLN A 89 -6.41 -21.22 2.39
N GLU A 90 -6.49 -19.96 1.93
CA GLU A 90 -7.73 -19.38 1.38
C GLU A 90 -8.18 -20.12 0.12
N GLN A 91 -7.24 -20.41 -0.78
CA GLN A 91 -7.50 -21.20 -1.99
C GLN A 91 -7.96 -22.63 -1.64
N GLY A 92 -7.33 -23.25 -0.64
CA GLY A 92 -7.72 -24.56 -0.12
C GLY A 92 -9.14 -24.56 0.44
N LEU A 93 -9.48 -23.58 1.28
CA LEU A 93 -10.83 -23.45 1.84
C LEU A 93 -11.89 -23.26 0.74
N GLU A 94 -11.63 -22.40 -0.24
CA GLU A 94 -12.53 -22.20 -1.38
C GLU A 94 -12.74 -23.49 -2.18
N THR A 95 -11.67 -24.25 -2.42
CA THR A 95 -11.73 -25.54 -3.11
C THR A 95 -12.56 -26.56 -2.32
N LEU A 96 -12.40 -26.62 -1.00
CA LEU A 96 -13.14 -27.54 -0.13
C LEU A 96 -14.63 -27.16 -0.04
N VAL A 97 -14.95 -25.87 -0.06
CA VAL A 97 -16.34 -25.36 -0.13
C VAL A 97 -16.97 -25.70 -1.47
N ALA A 98 -16.27 -25.45 -2.58
CA ALA A 98 -16.76 -25.77 -3.92
C ALA A 98 -17.04 -27.26 -4.11
N LYS A 99 -16.26 -28.12 -3.45
CA LYS A 99 -16.46 -29.57 -3.41
C LYS A 99 -17.54 -30.04 -2.42
N GLY A 100 -18.18 -29.13 -1.69
CA GLY A 100 -19.21 -29.46 -0.69
C GLY A 100 -18.68 -30.17 0.56
N ILE A 101 -17.36 -30.20 0.76
CA ILE A 101 -16.72 -30.83 1.93
C ILE A 101 -16.94 -29.94 3.17
N ILE A 102 -16.78 -28.63 2.99
CA ILE A 102 -17.01 -27.59 4.00
C ILE A 102 -18.24 -26.77 3.62
N SER A 103 -19.21 -26.66 4.54
CA SER A 103 -20.44 -25.89 4.36
C SER A 103 -20.40 -24.50 4.97
N GLU A 104 -19.58 -24.28 6.01
CA GLU A 104 -19.53 -23.03 6.79
C GLU A 104 -18.13 -22.38 6.74
N PRO A 105 -17.73 -21.77 5.62
CA PRO A 105 -16.39 -21.18 5.48
C PRO A 105 -16.07 -20.13 6.55
N THR A 106 -17.08 -19.42 7.06
CA THR A 106 -16.91 -18.43 8.13
C THR A 106 -16.45 -19.04 9.45
N HIS A 107 -16.95 -20.23 9.81
CA HIS A 107 -16.51 -20.98 10.99
C HIS A 107 -15.02 -21.34 10.92
N TRP A 108 -14.56 -21.77 9.74
CA TRP A 108 -13.16 -22.12 9.53
C TRP A 108 -12.26 -20.89 9.50
N LYS A 109 -12.72 -19.79 8.91
CA LYS A 109 -11.99 -18.51 8.92
C LYS A 109 -11.83 -17.93 10.32
N SER A 110 -12.82 -18.08 11.21
CA SER A 110 -12.70 -17.57 12.59
C SER A 110 -11.66 -18.31 13.44
N LYS A 111 -11.22 -19.49 13.00
CA LYS A 111 -10.29 -20.36 13.72
C LYS A 111 -8.92 -20.51 13.03
N TRP A 112 -8.57 -19.59 12.13
CA TRP A 112 -7.37 -19.72 11.29
C TRP A 112 -6.07 -19.89 12.06
N GLU A 113 -5.97 -19.21 13.20
CA GLU A 113 -4.80 -19.19 14.07
C GLU A 113 -4.88 -20.24 15.20
N GLU A 114 -6.00 -20.98 15.28
CA GLU A 114 -6.18 -22.03 16.28
C GLU A 114 -5.55 -23.35 15.80
N PRO A 115 -4.92 -24.13 16.70
CA PRO A 115 -4.43 -25.46 16.35
C PRO A 115 -5.60 -26.37 15.94
N ALA A 116 -5.50 -26.98 14.77
CA ALA A 116 -6.47 -28.00 14.34
C ALA A 116 -6.31 -29.26 15.19
N THR A 117 -7.42 -29.86 15.62
CA THR A 117 -7.37 -31.15 16.32
C THR A 117 -7.30 -32.31 15.31
N VAL A 118 -6.75 -33.45 15.73
CA VAL A 118 -6.73 -34.68 14.92
C VAL A 118 -8.16 -35.10 14.53
N LYS A 119 -9.15 -34.85 15.41
CA LYS A 119 -10.56 -35.16 15.15
C LYS A 119 -11.12 -34.30 14.01
N ASP A 120 -10.79 -33.02 13.97
CA ASP A 120 -11.21 -32.10 12.90
C ASP A 120 -10.63 -32.55 11.55
N MET A 121 -9.35 -32.90 11.54
CA MET A 121 -8.65 -33.41 10.35
C MET A 121 -9.29 -34.70 9.83
N ILE A 122 -9.56 -35.68 10.71
CA ILE A 122 -10.21 -36.94 10.32
C ILE A 122 -11.62 -36.68 9.77
N GLY A 123 -12.38 -35.76 10.36
CA GLY A 123 -13.72 -35.39 9.89
C GLY A 123 -13.72 -34.83 8.46
N ILE A 124 -12.74 -33.99 8.13
CA ILE A 124 -12.56 -33.47 6.77
C ILE A 124 -12.13 -34.58 5.81
N LEU A 125 -11.12 -35.38 6.18
CA LEU A 125 -10.61 -36.45 5.33
C LEU A 125 -11.67 -37.51 5.03
N ALA A 126 -12.52 -37.85 6.00
CA ALA A 126 -13.62 -38.79 5.82
C ALA A 126 -14.64 -38.34 4.77
N LYS A 127 -14.79 -37.04 4.54
CA LYS A 127 -15.64 -36.47 3.48
C LYS A 127 -14.96 -36.42 2.11
N ILE A 128 -13.62 -36.46 2.07
CA ILE A 128 -12.84 -36.46 0.82
C ILE A 128 -12.74 -37.86 0.22
N VAL A 129 -12.65 -38.89 1.07
CA VAL A 129 -12.46 -40.29 0.65
C VAL A 129 -13.78 -40.98 0.27
N ARG A 130 -14.93 -40.33 0.51
CA ARG A 130 -16.25 -40.79 0.07
C ARG A 130 -16.55 -40.34 -1.34
#